data_AF-A0A6G8F1U5-F1
#
_entry.id   AF-A0A6G8F1U5-F1
#
_cell.length_a   1.000
_cell.length_b   1.000
_cell.length_c   1.000
_cell.angle_alpha   90.00
_cell.angle_beta   90.00
_cell.angle_gamma   90.00
#
_symmetry.space_group_name_H-M   'P 1'
#
loop_
_entity.id
_entity.type
_entity.pdbx_description
1 polymer ?
#
loop_
_entity_poly.entity_id
_entity_poly.type
_entity_poly.pdbx_seq_one_letter_code
_entity_poly.pdbx_strand_id
1 'polypeptide(L)'
;MFYRSLLFVMFLAVAAPVKAAEVYGSIVNVDVSDVNAAAAKEKAMAQANREALNHVAPQVASPEGIELLNSLSDDQILYFIKEAMVLSEKSSDVRYIASLKITIQDNVLRQYLAEKGVAEELPRGTIDALYIFPALSDWLIVEKKVNALKGVDMIETVAMTRRKVQFRISYSGSFDDLQQSLKGLNLSLGQNGSIYVLETFASAGE
;
A
#
# COMPACT_ATOMS: atom_id res chain seq x y z
N MET A 1 50.18 38.83 5.39
CA MET A 1 49.70 37.44 5.28
C MET A 1 48.23 37.44 5.67
N PHE A 2 47.31 37.39 4.70
CA PHE A 2 45.86 37.36 4.91
C PHE A 2 45.36 35.92 4.81
N TYR A 3 44.77 35.38 5.88
CA TYR A 3 44.12 34.06 5.87
C TYR A 3 42.67 34.24 5.37
N ARG A 4 42.35 33.69 4.19
CA ARG A 4 40.97 33.60 3.67
C ARG A 4 40.37 32.29 4.18
N SER A 5 39.47 32.38 5.16
CA SER A 5 38.64 31.23 5.56
C SER A 5 37.59 30.97 4.48
N LEU A 6 37.65 29.78 3.87
CA LEU A 6 36.64 29.27 2.95
C LEU A 6 35.50 28.66 3.78
N LEU A 7 34.33 29.29 3.75
CA LEU A 7 33.11 28.81 4.41
C LEU A 7 32.49 27.71 3.53
N PHE A 8 32.60 26.45 3.96
CA PHE A 8 31.94 25.32 3.31
C PHE A 8 30.51 25.21 3.84
N VAL A 9 29.54 25.73 3.09
CA VAL A 9 28.12 25.56 3.41
C VAL A 9 27.70 24.18 2.91
N MET A 10 27.60 23.23 3.83
CA MET A 10 27.07 21.89 3.57
C MET A 10 25.55 21.98 3.47
N PHE A 11 25.02 21.82 2.26
CA PHE A 11 23.58 21.74 2.02
C PHE A 11 23.08 20.37 2.50
N LEU A 12 22.40 20.35 3.65
CA LEU A 12 21.75 19.14 4.15
C LEU A 12 20.52 18.87 3.29
N ALA A 13 20.62 17.95 2.33
CA ALA A 13 19.46 17.46 1.60
C ALA A 13 18.60 16.63 2.57
N VAL A 14 17.51 17.21 3.06
CA VAL A 14 16.48 16.47 3.80
C VAL A 14 15.77 15.58 2.77
N ALA A 15 16.11 14.30 2.74
CA ALA A 15 15.35 13.32 1.98
C ALA A 15 13.96 13.20 2.64
N ALA A 16 12.92 13.70 1.96
CA ALA A 16 11.55 13.41 2.35
C ALA A 16 11.33 11.90 2.26
N PRO A 17 10.69 11.25 3.25
CA PRO A 17 10.33 9.85 3.12
C PRO A 17 9.36 9.72 1.94
N VAL A 18 9.81 9.10 0.86
CA VAL A 18 8.93 8.67 -0.23
C VAL A 18 7.95 7.67 0.39
N LYS A 19 6.64 7.99 0.40
CA LYS A 19 5.59 7.01 0.71
C LYS A 19 5.88 5.80 -0.18
N ALA A 20 6.23 4.66 0.41
CA ALA A 20 6.56 3.47 -0.37
C ALA A 20 5.32 3.12 -1.19
N ALA A 21 5.42 3.18 -2.51
CA ALA A 21 4.35 2.73 -3.40
C ALA A 21 4.03 1.30 -3.01
N GLU A 22 2.77 1.06 -2.66
CA GLU A 22 2.33 -0.22 -2.11
C GLU A 22 2.63 -1.33 -3.12
N VAL A 23 3.51 -2.26 -2.73
CA VAL A 23 3.98 -3.31 -3.64
C VAL A 23 3.10 -4.53 -3.42
N TYR A 24 2.13 -4.75 -4.31
CA TYR A 24 1.30 -5.96 -4.29
C TYR A 24 2.10 -7.14 -4.82
N GLY A 25 2.75 -7.88 -3.90
CA GLY A 25 3.43 -9.13 -4.19
C GLY A 25 2.54 -10.33 -3.88
N SER A 26 2.32 -11.20 -4.85
CA SER A 26 1.58 -12.46 -4.69
C SER A 26 2.49 -13.66 -4.93
N ILE A 27 2.39 -14.68 -4.09
CA ILE A 27 3.07 -15.97 -4.30
C ILE A 27 2.12 -16.88 -5.08
N VAL A 28 2.59 -17.37 -6.23
CA VAL A 28 1.85 -18.25 -7.13
C VAL A 28 2.62 -19.55 -7.32
N ASN A 29 1.92 -20.68 -7.19
CA ASN A 29 2.49 -22.01 -7.42
C ASN A 29 1.97 -22.54 -8.74
N VAL A 30 2.89 -22.96 -9.60
CA VAL A 30 2.59 -23.46 -10.94
C VAL A 30 3.10 -24.88 -11.11
N ASP A 31 2.33 -25.68 -11.83
CA ASP A 31 2.67 -27.04 -12.23
C ASP A 31 2.12 -27.27 -13.64
N VAL A 32 3.00 -27.12 -14.63
CA VAL A 32 2.62 -27.08 -16.04
C VAL A 32 3.44 -28.10 -16.81
N SER A 33 2.81 -28.80 -17.74
CA SER A 33 3.50 -29.63 -18.73
C SER A 33 3.21 -29.13 -20.14
N ASP A 34 4.18 -29.30 -21.04
CA ASP A 34 4.06 -28.93 -22.45
C ASP A 34 5.04 -29.75 -23.32
N VAL A 35 5.13 -29.46 -24.62
CA VAL A 35 5.95 -30.21 -25.59
C VAL A 35 7.43 -30.29 -25.22
N ASN A 36 7.92 -29.36 -24.40
CA ASN A 36 9.25 -29.38 -23.79
C ASN A 36 9.30 -28.45 -22.55
N ALA A 37 10.42 -28.51 -21.83
CA ALA A 37 10.67 -27.71 -20.64
C ALA A 37 10.56 -26.19 -20.87
N ALA A 38 11.01 -25.68 -22.01
CA ALA A 38 10.97 -24.25 -22.32
C ALA A 38 9.52 -23.78 -22.52
N ALA A 39 8.75 -24.50 -23.34
CA ALA A 39 7.33 -24.23 -23.55
C ALA A 39 6.52 -24.34 -22.24
N ALA A 40 6.81 -25.35 -21.41
CA ALA A 40 6.19 -25.51 -20.10
C ALA A 40 6.50 -24.31 -19.18
N LYS A 41 7.75 -23.82 -19.20
CA LYS A 41 8.16 -22.65 -18.41
C LYS A 41 7.52 -21.36 -18.90
N GLU A 42 7.47 -21.11 -20.20
CA GLU A 42 6.79 -19.94 -20.78
C GLU A 42 5.32 -19.89 -20.38
N LYS A 43 4.62 -21.02 -20.54
CA LYS A 43 3.22 -21.17 -20.14
C LYS A 43 3.02 -20.99 -18.64
N ALA A 44 3.93 -21.51 -17.82
CA ALA A 44 3.90 -21.33 -16.38
C ALA A 44 4.09 -19.86 -15.95
N MET A 45 4.97 -19.11 -16.63
CA MET A 45 5.15 -17.67 -16.37
C MET A 45 3.90 -16.88 -16.74
N ALA A 46 3.30 -17.17 -17.89
CA ALA A 46 2.05 -16.54 -18.32
C ALA A 46 0.91 -16.81 -17.33
N GLN A 47 0.74 -18.08 -16.92
CA GLN A 47 -0.22 -18.47 -15.90
C GLN A 47 0.02 -17.73 -14.58
N ALA A 48 1.27 -17.68 -14.10
CA ALA A 48 1.58 -17.03 -12.82
C ALA A 48 1.31 -15.53 -12.83
N ASN A 49 1.64 -14.83 -13.91
CA ASN A 49 1.36 -13.40 -14.06
C ASN A 49 -0.15 -13.12 -14.04
N ARG A 50 -0.93 -13.95 -14.75
CA ARG A 50 -2.39 -13.84 -14.78
C ARG A 50 -3.01 -14.09 -13.41
N GLU A 51 -2.60 -15.16 -12.73
CA GLU A 51 -3.09 -15.47 -11.38
C GLU A 51 -2.73 -14.37 -10.38
N ALA A 52 -1.50 -13.82 -10.45
CA ALA A 52 -1.09 -12.72 -9.59
C ALA A 52 -1.94 -11.45 -9.83
N LEU A 53 -2.24 -11.11 -11.08
CA LEU A 53 -3.13 -9.99 -11.39
C LEU A 53 -4.53 -10.22 -10.82
N ASN A 54 -5.07 -11.44 -10.94
CA ASN A 54 -6.39 -11.80 -10.41
C ASN A 54 -6.47 -11.71 -8.89
N HIS A 55 -5.37 -11.92 -8.16
CA HIS A 55 -5.32 -11.71 -6.72
C HIS A 55 -5.33 -10.22 -6.32
N VAL A 56 -4.83 -9.34 -7.20
CA VAL A 56 -4.73 -7.89 -6.94
C VAL A 56 -5.97 -7.14 -7.43
N ALA A 57 -6.57 -7.56 -8.53
CA ALA A 57 -7.70 -6.89 -9.17
C ALA A 57 -8.85 -6.53 -8.20
N PRO A 58 -9.31 -7.40 -7.28
CA PRO A 58 -10.41 -7.09 -6.36
C PRO A 58 -10.10 -6.00 -5.32
N GLN A 59 -8.85 -5.55 -5.22
CA GLN A 59 -8.40 -4.53 -4.26
C GLN A 59 -8.26 -3.14 -4.89
N VAL A 60 -8.39 -3.06 -6.22
CA VAL A 60 -8.06 -1.87 -7.00
C VAL A 60 -9.05 -1.58 -8.13
N ALA A 61 -9.88 -2.55 -8.51
CA ALA A 61 -10.80 -2.48 -9.64
C ALA A 61 -12.25 -2.72 -9.21
N SER A 62 -13.18 -1.99 -9.83
CA SER A 62 -14.61 -2.29 -9.80
C SER A 62 -14.93 -3.66 -10.41
N PRO A 63 -16.13 -4.22 -10.23
CA PRO A 63 -16.54 -5.46 -10.92
C PRO A 63 -16.33 -5.41 -12.44
N GLU A 64 -16.70 -4.30 -13.08
CA GLU A 64 -16.49 -4.05 -14.51
C GLU A 64 -14.98 -3.98 -14.84
N GLY A 65 -14.19 -3.40 -13.95
CA GLY A 65 -12.73 -3.36 -14.07
C GLY A 65 -12.09 -4.74 -13.96
N ILE A 66 -12.60 -5.62 -13.10
CA ILE A 66 -12.13 -7.02 -12.99
C ILE A 66 -12.42 -7.76 -14.30
N GLU A 67 -13.60 -7.59 -14.89
CA GLU A 67 -13.92 -8.16 -16.21
C GLU A 67 -12.98 -7.65 -17.30
N LEU A 68 -12.69 -6.34 -17.31
CA LEU A 68 -11.72 -5.74 -18.21
C LEU A 68 -10.33 -6.38 -18.05
N LEU A 69 -9.83 -6.51 -16.81
CA LEU A 69 -8.52 -7.10 -16.53
C LEU A 69 -8.46 -8.59 -16.95
N ASN A 70 -9.55 -9.35 -16.74
CA ASN A 70 -9.65 -10.74 -17.18
C ASN A 70 -9.59 -10.89 -18.71
N SER A 71 -10.04 -9.89 -19.46
CA SER A 71 -10.02 -9.88 -20.93
C SER A 71 -8.64 -9.60 -21.55
N LEU A 72 -7.67 -9.17 -20.75
CA LEU A 72 -6.33 -8.84 -21.24
C LEU A 72 -5.57 -10.07 -21.73
N SER A 73 -4.80 -9.90 -22.82
CA SER A 73 -3.86 -10.91 -23.28
C SER A 73 -2.68 -11.05 -22.31
N ASP A 74 -1.99 -12.19 -22.35
CA ASP A 74 -0.82 -12.41 -21.49
C ASP A 74 0.26 -11.34 -21.73
N ASP A 75 0.46 -10.90 -22.98
CA ASP A 75 1.39 -9.81 -23.33
C ASP A 75 0.98 -8.48 -22.71
N GLN A 76 -0.32 -8.17 -22.66
CA GLN A 76 -0.81 -6.94 -22.03
C GLN A 76 -0.63 -6.98 -20.52
N ILE A 77 -0.76 -8.15 -19.90
CA ILE A 77 -0.56 -8.32 -18.46
C ILE A 77 0.89 -7.98 -18.08
N LEU A 78 1.87 -8.24 -18.97
CA LEU A 78 3.27 -7.93 -18.71
C LEU A 78 3.53 -6.44 -18.43
N TYR A 79 2.72 -5.52 -18.96
CA TYR A 79 2.86 -4.08 -18.67
C TYR A 79 2.60 -3.72 -17.20
N PHE A 80 1.93 -4.60 -16.46
CA PHE A 80 1.63 -4.42 -15.04
C PHE A 80 2.58 -5.22 -14.14
N ILE A 81 3.47 -6.03 -14.69
CA ILE A 81 4.42 -6.83 -13.89
C ILE A 81 5.66 -5.98 -13.61
N LYS A 82 5.91 -5.70 -12.34
CA LYS A 82 7.14 -5.01 -11.90
C LYS A 82 8.31 -5.97 -11.78
N GLU A 83 8.05 -7.14 -11.20
CA GLU A 83 9.08 -8.14 -10.90
C GLU A 83 8.46 -9.54 -10.84
N ALA A 84 9.20 -10.54 -11.33
CA ALA A 84 8.89 -11.94 -11.14
C ALA A 84 10.12 -12.63 -10.52
N MET A 85 9.98 -13.11 -9.29
CA MET A 85 11.05 -13.76 -8.54
C MET A 85 10.77 -15.26 -8.40
N VAL A 86 11.75 -16.07 -8.76
CA VAL A 86 11.68 -17.54 -8.59
C VAL A 86 12.07 -17.89 -7.15
N LEU A 87 11.14 -18.44 -6.38
CA LEU A 87 11.37 -18.88 -5.00
C LEU A 87 11.85 -20.33 -4.95
N SER A 88 11.23 -21.19 -5.77
CA SER A 88 11.63 -22.57 -5.96
C SER A 88 11.31 -22.99 -7.38
N GLU A 89 12.13 -23.87 -7.95
CA GLU A 89 12.00 -24.34 -9.33
C GLU A 89 12.44 -25.79 -9.43
N LYS A 90 11.64 -26.60 -10.11
CA LYS A 90 11.98 -27.95 -10.52
C LYS A 90 11.48 -28.18 -11.94
N SER A 91 12.39 -28.54 -12.83
CA SER A 91 12.07 -28.85 -14.23
C SER A 91 12.42 -30.29 -14.57
N SER A 92 11.67 -30.87 -15.50
CA SER A 92 11.97 -32.11 -16.22
C SER A 92 11.96 -31.82 -17.73
N ASP A 93 11.96 -32.84 -18.59
CA ASP A 93 11.99 -32.67 -20.05
C ASP A 93 10.75 -31.97 -20.63
N VAL A 94 9.59 -32.15 -19.98
CA VAL A 94 8.28 -31.66 -20.46
C VAL A 94 7.43 -30.99 -19.37
N ARG A 95 7.92 -30.92 -18.13
CA ARG A 95 7.16 -30.45 -16.97
C ARG A 95 7.96 -29.42 -16.17
N TYR A 96 7.27 -28.38 -15.74
CA TYR A 96 7.81 -27.26 -14.98
C TYR A 96 6.96 -27.05 -13.72
N ILE A 97 7.60 -27.10 -12.55
CA ILE A 97 6.98 -26.83 -11.26
C ILE A 97 7.76 -25.71 -10.60
N ALA A 98 7.09 -24.65 -10.18
CA ALA A 98 7.73 -23.54 -9.52
C ALA A 98 6.83 -22.84 -8.51
N SER A 99 7.47 -22.18 -7.54
CA SER A 99 6.84 -21.16 -6.71
C SER A 99 7.43 -19.81 -7.10
N LEU A 100 6.57 -18.88 -7.49
CA LEU A 100 6.94 -17.59 -8.06
C LEU A 100 6.33 -16.48 -7.21
N LYS A 101 7.14 -15.48 -6.84
CA LYS A 101 6.64 -14.23 -6.29
C LYS A 101 6.50 -13.22 -7.41
N ILE A 102 5.28 -12.91 -7.78
CA ILE A 102 4.97 -11.91 -8.80
C ILE A 102 4.59 -10.61 -8.11
N THR A 103 5.22 -9.52 -8.53
CA THR A 103 5.00 -8.19 -8.01
C THR A 103 4.30 -7.35 -9.07
N ILE A 104 3.11 -6.84 -8.74
CA ILE A 104 2.34 -5.96 -9.62
C ILE A 104 2.77 -4.50 -9.42
N GLN A 105 2.87 -3.77 -10.54
CA GLN A 105 3.12 -2.34 -10.58
C GLN A 105 1.80 -1.59 -10.36
N ASP A 106 1.45 -1.39 -9.08
CA ASP A 106 0.19 -0.77 -8.65
C ASP A 106 -0.11 0.56 -9.32
N ASN A 107 0.87 1.46 -9.40
CA ASN A 107 0.67 2.79 -9.94
C ASN A 107 0.25 2.76 -11.41
N VAL A 108 0.81 1.85 -12.21
CA VAL A 108 0.46 1.69 -13.63
C VAL A 108 -0.90 1.02 -13.78
N LEU A 109 -1.18 0.00 -12.96
CA LEU A 109 -2.48 -0.68 -12.95
C LEU A 109 -3.62 0.28 -12.57
N ARG A 110 -3.45 1.07 -11.50
CA ARG A 110 -4.43 2.07 -11.06
C ARG A 110 -4.62 3.17 -12.08
N GLN A 111 -3.54 3.65 -12.69
CA GLN A 111 -3.65 4.64 -13.76
C GLN A 111 -4.46 4.08 -14.94
N TYR A 112 -4.15 2.85 -15.37
CA TYR A 112 -4.90 2.19 -16.44
C TYR A 112 -6.39 2.06 -16.10
N LEU A 113 -6.73 1.60 -14.89
CA LEU A 113 -8.12 1.46 -14.47
C LEU A 113 -8.84 2.81 -14.35
N ALA A 114 -8.16 3.85 -13.86
CA ALA A 114 -8.71 5.20 -13.76
C ALA A 114 -8.95 5.82 -15.15
N GLU A 115 -8.02 5.66 -16.09
CA GLU A 115 -8.18 6.07 -17.50
C GLU A 115 -9.37 5.36 -18.17
N LYS A 116 -9.65 4.12 -17.75
CA LYS A 116 -10.79 3.33 -18.22
C LYS A 116 -12.08 3.60 -17.45
N GLY A 117 -12.04 4.43 -16.40
CA GLY A 117 -13.21 4.75 -15.58
C GLY A 117 -13.77 3.56 -14.79
N VAL A 118 -12.94 2.54 -14.52
CA VAL A 118 -13.34 1.29 -13.85
C VAL A 118 -12.44 0.95 -12.66
N ALA A 119 -11.67 1.93 -12.18
CA ALA A 119 -10.99 1.82 -10.89
C ALA A 119 -12.02 1.65 -9.77
N GLU A 120 -11.60 0.97 -8.69
CA GLU A 120 -12.42 0.92 -7.49
C GLU A 120 -12.56 2.33 -6.90
N GLU A 121 -13.78 2.86 -6.91
CA GLU A 121 -14.10 4.09 -6.19
C GLU A 121 -14.28 3.77 -4.71
N LEU A 122 -13.19 3.83 -3.95
CA LEU A 122 -13.29 3.70 -2.51
C LEU A 122 -14.12 4.88 -1.95
N PRO A 123 -15.09 4.62 -1.05
CA PRO A 123 -15.79 5.67 -0.33
C PRO A 123 -14.79 6.62 0.31
N ARG A 124 -15.04 7.92 0.26
CA ARG A 124 -14.22 8.91 0.95
C ARG A 124 -14.96 9.48 2.14
N GLY A 125 -14.28 9.55 3.27
CA GLY A 125 -14.83 10.07 4.50
C GLY A 125 -13.89 11.07 5.15
N THR A 126 -14.47 11.92 6.00
CA THR A 126 -13.72 12.82 6.88
C THR A 126 -14.18 12.63 8.30
N ILE A 127 -13.25 12.53 9.24
CA ILE A 127 -13.54 12.43 10.67
C ILE A 127 -12.77 13.49 11.43
N ASP A 128 -13.50 14.26 12.24
CA ASP A 128 -12.92 15.16 13.22
C ASP A 128 -12.72 14.40 14.53
N ALA A 129 -11.47 14.33 14.98
CA ALA A 129 -11.06 13.60 16.16
C ALA A 129 -10.32 14.51 17.15
N LEU A 130 -10.47 14.20 18.44
CA LEU A 130 -9.74 14.79 19.53
C LEU A 130 -8.71 13.80 20.06
N TYR A 131 -7.44 14.22 20.16
CA TYR A 131 -6.41 13.46 20.85
C TYR A 131 -5.86 14.25 22.04
N ILE A 132 -5.85 13.63 23.21
CA ILE A 132 -5.27 14.18 24.44
C ILE A 132 -3.92 13.50 24.65
N PHE A 133 -2.86 14.30 24.80
CA PHE A 133 -1.50 13.80 24.92
C PHE A 133 -0.78 14.39 26.14
N PRO A 134 0.16 13.64 26.76
CA PRO A 134 1.04 14.15 27.79
C PRO A 134 2.00 15.23 27.28
N ALA A 135 2.61 15.02 26.11
CA ALA A 135 3.56 15.92 25.48
C ALA A 135 3.28 16.08 23.98
N LEU A 136 3.66 17.24 23.42
CA LEU A 136 3.46 17.52 21.99
C LEU A 136 4.18 16.51 21.09
N SER A 137 5.30 15.94 21.55
CA SER A 137 6.02 14.88 20.84
C SER A 137 5.16 13.63 20.60
N ASP A 138 4.23 13.31 21.50
CA ASP A 138 3.33 12.16 21.33
C ASP A 138 2.40 12.38 20.14
N TRP A 139 1.87 13.60 19.98
CA TRP A 139 1.08 13.97 18.81
C TRP A 139 1.88 13.85 17.52
N LEU A 140 3.11 14.38 17.46
CA LEU A 140 3.93 14.29 16.24
C LEU A 140 4.21 12.84 15.83
N ILE A 141 4.34 11.93 16.80
CA ILE A 141 4.50 10.49 16.55
C ILE A 141 3.19 9.91 16.00
N VAL A 142 2.04 10.23 16.61
CA VAL A 142 0.72 9.77 16.15
C VAL A 142 0.41 10.28 14.75
N GLU A 143 0.56 11.59 14.51
CA GLU A 143 0.35 12.23 13.20
C GLU A 143 1.19 11.54 12.12
N LYS A 144 2.49 11.34 12.38
CA LYS A 144 3.38 10.66 11.45
C LYS A 144 2.94 9.22 11.16
N LYS A 145 2.55 8.46 12.19
CA LYS A 145 2.13 7.06 12.04
C LYS A 145 0.80 6.93 11.30
N VAL A 146 -0.20 7.73 11.68
CA VAL A 146 -1.53 7.68 11.07
C VAL A 146 -1.47 8.17 9.62
N ASN A 147 -0.69 9.20 9.30
CA ASN A 147 -0.52 9.67 7.92
C ASN A 147 0.21 8.66 7.00
N ALA A 148 0.92 7.70 7.60
CA ALA A 148 1.57 6.60 6.90
C ALA A 148 0.66 5.37 6.70
N LEU A 149 -0.55 5.36 7.29
CA LEU A 149 -1.50 4.26 7.10
C LEU A 149 -2.00 4.20 5.65
N LYS A 150 -2.23 2.97 5.17
CA LYS A 150 -3.01 2.74 3.96
C LYS A 150 -4.44 3.25 4.18
N GLY A 151 -5.02 3.86 3.15
CA GLY A 151 -6.37 4.41 3.21
C GLY A 151 -6.47 5.75 3.94
N VAL A 152 -5.41 6.25 4.60
CA VAL A 152 -5.37 7.63 5.09
C VAL A 152 -4.77 8.53 4.02
N ASP A 153 -5.60 9.44 3.51
CA ASP A 153 -5.22 10.40 2.48
C ASP A 153 -4.44 11.55 3.12
N MET A 154 -4.95 12.11 4.22
CA MET A 154 -4.34 13.23 4.91
C MET A 154 -4.83 13.36 6.35
N ILE A 155 -3.96 13.91 7.20
CA ILE A 155 -4.32 14.46 8.51
C ILE A 155 -4.12 15.98 8.50
N GLU A 156 -5.12 16.71 8.95
CA GLU A 156 -5.05 18.16 9.11
C GLU A 156 -5.23 18.54 10.58
N THR A 157 -4.31 19.32 11.12
CA THR A 157 -4.50 19.92 12.45
C THR A 157 -5.52 21.06 12.35
N VAL A 158 -6.66 20.93 13.03
CA VAL A 158 -7.73 21.93 13.06
C VAL A 158 -7.48 22.95 14.17
N ALA A 159 -7.16 22.49 15.38
CA ALA A 159 -6.84 23.34 16.52
C ALA A 159 -5.91 22.60 17.50
N MET A 160 -5.01 23.31 18.16
CA MET A 160 -4.03 22.69 19.06
C MET A 160 -3.79 23.52 20.32
N THR A 161 -3.54 22.81 21.42
CA THR A 161 -3.13 23.38 22.72
C THR A 161 -1.92 22.61 23.25
N ARG A 162 -1.47 22.92 24.47
CA ARG A 162 -0.37 22.20 25.13
C ARG A 162 -0.64 20.73 25.44
N ARG A 163 -1.90 20.29 25.50
CA ARG A 163 -2.28 18.95 26.00
C ARG A 163 -3.29 18.19 25.13
N LYS A 164 -3.78 18.84 24.08
CA LYS A 164 -4.76 18.24 23.17
C LYS A 164 -4.71 18.89 21.80
N VAL A 165 -5.09 18.12 20.79
CA VAL A 165 -5.24 18.53 19.40
C VAL A 165 -6.59 18.05 18.88
N GLN A 166 -7.24 18.91 18.12
CA GLN A 166 -8.32 18.56 17.22
C GLN A 166 -7.75 18.45 15.81
N PHE A 167 -8.04 17.34 15.15
CA PHE A 167 -7.52 17.06 13.83
C PHE A 167 -8.58 16.38 12.99
N ARG A 168 -8.45 16.52 11.68
CA ARG A 168 -9.30 15.87 10.69
C ARG A 168 -8.52 14.77 10.00
N ILE A 169 -9.10 13.59 9.91
CA ILE A 169 -8.60 12.50 9.08
C ILE A 169 -9.46 12.46 7.82
N SER A 170 -8.83 12.65 6.66
CA SER A 170 -9.43 12.31 5.36
C SER A 170 -8.96 10.91 4.99
N TYR A 171 -9.89 10.03 4.67
CA TYR A 171 -9.59 8.63 4.35
C TYR A 171 -10.38 8.13 3.13
N SER A 172 -9.79 7.15 2.46
CA SER A 172 -10.36 6.38 1.36
C SER A 172 -10.55 4.93 1.83
N GLY A 173 -11.76 4.41 1.68
CA GLY A 173 -12.19 3.10 2.18
C GLY A 173 -13.39 3.22 3.13
N SER A 174 -13.79 2.11 3.75
CA SER A 174 -14.85 2.15 4.76
C SER A 174 -14.31 2.70 6.10
N PHE A 175 -15.22 3.19 6.95
CA PHE A 175 -14.83 3.60 8.31
C PHE A 175 -14.24 2.43 9.13
N ASP A 176 -14.76 1.22 8.90
CA ASP A 176 -14.28 0.01 9.57
C ASP A 176 -12.82 -0.31 9.18
N ASP A 177 -12.44 -0.10 7.92
CA ASP A 177 -11.06 -0.26 7.45
C ASP A 177 -10.11 0.74 8.13
N LEU A 178 -10.56 2.00 8.29
CA LEU A 178 -9.82 3.00 9.05
C LEU A 178 -9.65 2.57 10.51
N GLN A 179 -10.72 2.12 11.17
CA GLN A 179 -10.65 1.64 12.54
C GLN A 179 -9.69 0.45 12.69
N GLN A 180 -9.70 -0.48 11.75
CA GLN A 180 -8.80 -1.64 11.76
C GLN A 180 -7.34 -1.24 11.54
N SER A 181 -7.09 -0.28 10.64
CA SER A 181 -5.74 0.25 10.39
C SER A 181 -5.18 0.98 11.62
N LEU A 182 -6.02 1.77 12.29
CA LEU A 182 -5.67 2.43 13.56
C LEU A 182 -5.38 1.42 14.68
N LYS A 183 -6.16 0.35 14.79
CA LYS A 183 -5.91 -0.73 15.77
C LYS A 183 -4.53 -1.35 15.57
N GLY A 184 -4.06 -1.50 14.34
CA GLY A 184 -2.69 -1.95 14.04
C GLY A 184 -1.58 -1.05 14.60
N LEU A 185 -1.89 0.21 14.91
CA LEU A 185 -1.00 1.15 15.58
C LEU A 185 -1.22 1.24 17.10
N ASN A 186 -2.03 0.35 17.66
CA ASN A 186 -2.55 0.44 19.02
C ASN A 186 -3.37 1.72 19.28
N LEU A 187 -4.09 2.20 18.27
CA LEU A 187 -4.99 3.34 18.35
C LEU A 187 -6.45 2.92 18.14
N SER A 188 -7.38 3.62 18.76
CA SER A 188 -8.82 3.47 18.51
C SER A 188 -9.51 4.82 18.42
N LEU A 189 -10.58 4.88 17.63
CA LEU A 189 -11.52 6.00 17.64
C LEU A 189 -12.74 5.58 18.46
N GLY A 190 -12.81 6.07 19.70
CA GLY A 190 -13.98 5.95 20.56
C GLY A 190 -14.96 7.09 20.28
N GLN A 191 -16.24 6.80 20.11
CA GLN A 191 -17.25 7.84 19.96
C GLN A 191 -17.69 8.35 21.34
N ASN A 192 -17.52 9.64 21.60
CA ASN A 192 -17.98 10.30 22.82
C ASN A 192 -18.98 11.40 22.45
N GLY A 193 -20.26 11.04 22.39
CA GLY A 193 -21.31 11.92 21.89
C GLY A 193 -21.16 12.18 20.38
N SER A 194 -20.98 13.44 20.01
CA SER A 194 -20.79 13.88 18.61
C SER A 194 -19.33 13.95 18.16
N ILE A 195 -18.37 13.67 19.06
CA ILE A 195 -16.93 13.81 18.79
C ILE A 195 -16.26 12.45 18.88
N TYR A 196 -15.38 12.14 17.93
CA TYR A 196 -14.49 11.00 18.05
C TYR A 196 -13.28 11.36 18.92
N VAL A 197 -12.93 10.47 19.83
CA VAL A 197 -11.73 10.59 20.67
C VAL A 197 -10.77 9.51 20.22
N LEU A 198 -9.55 9.93 19.86
CA LEU A 198 -8.47 9.01 19.60
C LEU A 198 -7.89 8.56 20.95
N GLU A 199 -7.85 7.25 21.17
CA GLU A 199 -7.30 6.64 22.37
C GLU A 199 -6.12 5.75 22.00
N THR A 200 -5.11 5.73 22.86
CA THR A 200 -4.01 4.77 22.78
C THR A 200 -4.33 3.61 23.70
N PHE A 201 -4.28 2.38 23.21
CA PHE A 201 -4.28 1.23 24.12
C PHE A 201 -2.98 1.29 24.91
N ALA A 202 -3.07 1.23 26.24
CA ALA A 202 -1.88 0.99 27.05
C ALA A 202 -1.29 -0.35 26.59
N SER A 203 -0.01 -0.37 26.23
CA SER A 203 0.71 -1.64 26.11
C SER A 203 0.55 -2.35 27.44
N ALA A 204 -0.10 -3.52 27.46
CA ALA A 204 -0.02 -4.42 28.60
C ALA A 204 1.46 -4.55 28.94
N GLY A 205 1.83 -4.16 30.15
CA GLY A 205 3.21 -3.93 30.56
C GLY A 205 4.10 -5.13 30.23
N GLU A 206 5.28 -4.82 29.71
CA GLU A 206 6.47 -5.67 29.88
C GLU A 206 6.99 -5.54 31.32
#